data_AF-A0A434GHX2-F1
#
_entry.id   AF-A0A434GHX2-F1
#
_cell.length_a   1.000
_cell.length_b   1.000
_cell.length_c   1.000
_cell.angle_alpha   90.00
_cell.angle_beta   90.00
_cell.angle_gamma   90.00
#
_symmetry.space_group_name_H-M   'P 1'
#
loop_
_entity.id
_entity.type
_entity.pdbx_description
1 polymer ?
#
loop_
_entity_poly.entity_id
_entity_poly.type
_entity_poly.pdbx_seq_one_letter_code
_entity_poly.pdbx_strand_id
1 'polypeptide(L)'
;MTPRLLIAALGLLCFALPAHADGDVQKLITPADKKRLDNYGETRKAALAEAKAGDAAEVKQLDALLAKPLVAFSDKDLTGSWRCRTIKAGGSLPLVIYGWFKCKVTDDGSGWRLEKISGSQRTKGRFFDDGEK
;
A
#
# COMPACT_ATOMS: atom_id res chain seq x y z
N MET A 1 0.80 -68.60 2.33
CA MET A 1 0.91 -68.06 0.95
C MET A 1 0.21 -66.71 0.90
N THR A 2 0.97 -65.66 0.59
CA THR A 2 0.61 -64.26 0.21
C THR A 2 -0.31 -64.21 -1.04
N PRO A 3 -0.89 -63.06 -1.51
CA PRO A 3 -0.62 -61.62 -1.21
C PRO A 3 -1.89 -60.73 -0.94
N ARG A 4 -1.81 -59.64 -0.16
CA ARG A 4 -1.71 -58.20 -0.54
C ARG A 4 -2.56 -57.73 -1.75
N LEU A 5 -3.52 -56.83 -1.49
CA LEU A 5 -4.10 -55.84 -2.44
C LEU A 5 -4.59 -54.62 -1.60
N LEU A 6 -3.71 -53.64 -1.34
CA LEU A 6 -3.53 -52.38 -2.10
C LEU A 6 -4.59 -51.31 -1.77
N ILE A 7 -4.20 -50.46 -0.81
CA ILE A 7 -4.83 -49.19 -0.44
C ILE A 7 -4.66 -48.20 -1.60
N ALA A 8 -5.74 -47.79 -2.25
CA ALA A 8 -5.72 -46.68 -3.21
C ALA A 8 -6.12 -45.38 -2.48
N ALA A 9 -5.16 -44.77 -1.78
CA ALA A 9 -5.30 -43.39 -1.31
C ALA A 9 -4.95 -42.47 -2.50
N LEU A 10 -5.98 -41.99 -3.21
CA LEU A 10 -5.82 -41.00 -4.27
C LEU A 10 -5.52 -39.66 -3.60
N GLY A 11 -4.23 -39.38 -3.39
CA GLY A 11 -3.76 -38.09 -2.86
C GLY A 11 -4.07 -36.98 -3.85
N LEU A 12 -5.01 -36.10 -3.48
CA LEU A 12 -5.17 -34.79 -4.12
C LEU A 12 -3.92 -33.97 -3.78
N LEU A 13 -2.88 -34.06 -4.61
CA LEU A 13 -1.78 -33.09 -4.59
C LEU A 13 -2.33 -31.78 -5.15
N CYS A 14 -2.83 -30.92 -4.27
CA CYS A 14 -2.93 -29.50 -4.54
C CYS A 14 -1.51 -28.98 -4.73
N PHE A 15 -1.01 -28.96 -5.96
CA PHE A 15 0.15 -28.18 -6.34
C PHE A 15 -0.22 -26.71 -6.10
N ALA A 16 0.10 -26.19 -4.92
CA ALA A 16 0.17 -24.76 -4.69
C ALA A 16 1.29 -24.25 -5.59
N LEU A 17 0.94 -23.75 -6.78
CA LEU A 17 1.88 -23.01 -7.60
C LEU A 17 2.35 -21.82 -6.75
N PRO A 18 3.66 -21.60 -6.62
CA PRO A 18 4.14 -20.38 -5.99
C PRO A 18 3.54 -19.20 -6.76
N ALA A 19 2.74 -18.38 -6.08
CA ALA A 19 2.35 -17.08 -6.58
C ALA A 19 3.64 -16.25 -6.62
N HIS A 20 4.30 -16.25 -7.77
CA HIS A 20 5.45 -15.41 -7.99
C HIS A 20 4.95 -13.97 -7.99
N ALA A 21 5.39 -13.17 -7.01
CA ALA A 21 5.41 -11.72 -7.12
C ALA A 21 6.43 -11.38 -8.23
N ASP A 22 6.00 -11.44 -9.47
CA ASP A 22 6.81 -11.44 -10.68
C ASP A 22 7.18 -10.03 -11.17
N GLY A 23 7.04 -9.02 -10.30
CA GLY A 23 7.38 -7.63 -10.61
C GLY A 23 6.43 -6.97 -11.62
N ASP A 24 5.19 -7.45 -11.74
CA ASP A 24 4.21 -6.90 -12.69
C ASP A 24 4.07 -5.38 -12.64
N VAL A 25 4.14 -4.76 -11.45
CA VAL A 25 4.12 -3.30 -11.33
C VAL A 25 5.29 -2.65 -12.09
N GLN A 26 6.49 -3.21 -12.03
CA GLN A 26 7.66 -2.69 -12.76
C GLN A 26 7.48 -2.80 -14.28
N LYS A 27 6.73 -3.81 -14.76
CA LYS A 27 6.38 -3.95 -16.18
C LYS A 27 5.28 -2.96 -16.61
N LEU A 28 4.46 -2.49 -15.67
CA LEU A 28 3.35 -1.56 -15.92
C LEU A 28 3.72 -0.08 -15.77
N ILE A 29 4.77 0.23 -14.99
CA ILE A 29 5.24 1.60 -14.75
C ILE A 29 5.78 2.22 -16.05
N THR A 30 5.24 3.38 -16.43
CA THR A 30 5.74 4.12 -17.60
C THR A 30 7.08 4.81 -17.29
N PRO A 31 7.87 5.20 -18.31
CA PRO A 31 9.09 5.99 -18.08
C PRO A 31 8.83 7.30 -17.31
N ALA A 32 7.67 7.91 -17.51
CA ALA A 32 7.27 9.12 -16.78
C ALA A 32 6.99 8.83 -15.30
N ASP A 33 6.34 7.71 -15.00
CA ASP A 33 6.08 7.29 -13.62
C ASP A 33 7.38 6.95 -12.89
N LYS A 34 8.30 6.24 -13.56
CA LYS A 34 9.63 5.96 -13.01
C LYS A 34 10.36 7.24 -12.63
N LYS A 35 10.42 8.23 -13.55
CA LYS A 35 11.03 9.53 -13.27
C LYS A 35 10.38 10.25 -12.08
N ARG A 36 9.06 10.11 -11.89
CA ARG A 36 8.36 10.69 -10.74
C ARG A 36 8.74 10.02 -9.43
N LEU A 37 8.88 8.69 -9.44
CA LEU A 37 9.34 7.92 -8.27
C LEU A 37 10.80 8.25 -7.93
N ASP A 38 11.69 8.31 -8.93
CA ASP A 38 13.10 8.67 -8.74
C ASP A 38 13.25 10.09 -8.11
N ASN A 39 12.31 10.99 -8.41
CA ASN A 39 12.26 12.35 -7.87
C ASN A 39 11.45 12.50 -6.58
N TYR A 40 11.04 11.39 -5.94
CA TYR A 40 10.15 11.43 -4.78
C TYR A 40 10.73 12.22 -3.61
N GLY A 41 12.02 12.05 -3.30
CA GLY A 41 12.69 12.75 -2.20
C GLY A 41 12.61 14.28 -2.31
N GLU A 42 12.98 14.82 -3.47
CA GLU A 42 12.92 16.27 -3.74
C GLU A 42 11.47 16.78 -3.76
N THR A 43 10.57 16.01 -4.39
CA THR A 43 9.13 16.34 -4.42
C THR A 43 8.56 16.42 -3.01
N ARG A 44 8.88 15.45 -2.15
CA ARG A 44 8.45 15.40 -0.76
C ARG A 44 9.01 16.56 0.04
N LYS A 45 10.29 16.89 -0.13
CA LYS A 45 10.93 18.02 0.55
C LYS A 45 10.25 19.35 0.20
N ALA A 46 10.00 19.60 -1.09
CA ALA A 46 9.31 20.80 -1.55
C ALA A 46 7.87 20.87 -1.00
N ALA A 47 7.11 19.78 -1.12
CA ALA A 47 5.74 19.69 -0.61
C ALA A 47 5.63 19.96 0.90
N LEU A 48 6.57 19.44 1.71
CA LEU A 48 6.60 19.69 3.15
C LEU A 48 7.03 21.11 3.50
N ALA A 49 7.84 21.77 2.67
CA ALA A 49 8.16 23.18 2.85
C ALA A 49 6.94 24.06 2.56
N GLU A 50 6.23 23.79 1.46
CA GLU A 50 4.98 24.48 1.11
C GLU A 50 3.91 24.30 2.19
N ALA A 51 3.78 23.09 2.76
CA ALA A 51 2.79 22.79 3.79
C ALA A 51 2.88 23.68 5.03
N LYS A 52 4.04 24.26 5.33
CA LYS A 52 4.23 25.18 6.46
C LYS A 52 3.41 26.47 6.34
N ALA A 53 2.97 26.83 5.13
CA ALA A 53 2.08 27.97 4.90
C ALA A 53 0.59 27.64 5.10
N GLY A 54 0.25 26.40 5.51
CA GLY A 54 -1.11 25.98 5.82
C GLY A 54 -1.63 26.49 7.17
N ASP A 55 -2.82 26.04 7.55
CA ASP A 55 -3.39 26.35 8.87
C ASP A 55 -2.49 25.80 9.99
N ALA A 56 -2.25 26.62 11.02
CA ALA A 56 -1.29 26.29 12.09
C ALA A 56 -1.68 25.02 12.87
N ALA A 57 -2.97 24.74 13.05
CA ALA A 57 -3.42 23.54 13.73
C ALA A 57 -3.22 22.30 12.85
N GLU A 58 -3.48 22.41 11.54
CA GLU A 58 -3.20 21.33 10.59
C GLU A 58 -1.70 21.04 10.46
N VAL A 59 -0.85 22.08 10.39
CA VAL A 59 0.61 21.94 10.37
C VAL A 59 1.10 21.21 11.60
N LYS A 60 0.65 21.61 12.79
CA LYS A 60 0.98 20.92 14.05
C LYS A 60 0.58 19.44 14.01
N GLN A 61 -0.58 19.13 13.42
CA GLN A 61 -1.03 17.75 13.28
C GLN A 61 -0.17 16.94 12.30
N LEU A 62 0.26 17.55 11.19
CA LEU A 62 1.19 16.93 10.24
C LEU A 62 2.55 16.67 10.90
N ASP A 63 3.11 17.65 11.61
CA ASP A 63 4.40 17.51 12.30
C ASP A 63 4.38 16.38 13.34
N ALA A 64 3.30 16.31 14.13
CA ALA A 64 3.13 15.24 15.11
C ALA A 64 3.00 13.84 14.46
N LEU A 65 2.51 13.76 13.23
CA LEU A 65 2.47 12.51 12.46
C LEU A 65 3.86 12.16 11.91
N LEU A 66 4.57 13.14 11.34
CA LEU A 66 5.90 12.96 10.74
C LEU A 66 6.98 12.62 11.78
N ALA A 67 6.80 13.05 13.03
CA ALA A 67 7.70 12.71 14.12
C ALA A 67 7.57 11.26 14.62
N LYS A 68 6.56 10.50 14.16
CA LYS A 68 6.41 9.09 14.53
C LYS A 68 7.43 8.23 13.78
N PRO A 69 7.96 7.17 14.41
CA PRO A 69 8.86 6.24 13.73
C PRO A 69 8.15 5.58 12.55
N LEU A 70 8.88 5.35 11.47
CA LEU A 70 8.41 4.54 10.35
C LEU A 70 8.19 3.11 10.83
N VAL A 71 7.07 2.52 10.42
CA VAL A 71 6.71 1.14 10.74
C VAL A 71 6.72 0.35 9.45
N ALA A 72 7.59 -0.66 9.38
CA ALA A 72 7.57 -1.62 8.29
C ALA A 72 6.29 -2.47 8.38
N PHE A 73 5.73 -2.79 7.21
CA PHE A 73 4.51 -3.60 7.11
C PHE A 73 4.79 -5.06 6.73
N SER A 74 6.01 -5.40 6.29
CA SER A 74 6.36 -6.70 5.71
C SER A 74 6.16 -7.91 6.65
N ASP A 75 6.05 -7.69 7.96
CA ASP A 75 5.82 -8.73 8.97
C ASP A 75 4.37 -8.81 9.48
N LYS A 76 3.42 -8.04 8.90
CA LYS A 76 2.04 -7.92 9.39
C LYS A 76 1.04 -8.37 8.36
N ASP A 77 -0.13 -8.84 8.79
CA ASP A 77 -1.30 -8.97 7.92
C ASP A 77 -2.11 -7.67 7.95
N LEU A 78 -2.18 -6.98 6.81
CA LEU A 78 -2.96 -5.74 6.67
C LEU A 78 -4.40 -5.98 6.23
N THR A 79 -4.82 -7.21 5.93
CA THR A 79 -6.18 -7.48 5.49
C THR A 79 -7.21 -7.05 6.55
N GLY A 80 -8.35 -6.53 6.11
CA GLY A 80 -9.44 -6.15 6.99
C GLY A 80 -10.06 -4.78 6.70
N SER A 81 -10.87 -4.32 7.66
CA SER A 81 -11.57 -3.03 7.60
C SER A 81 -10.79 -1.97 8.37
N TRP A 82 -10.56 -0.83 7.71
CA TRP A 82 -9.69 0.23 8.21
C TRP A 82 -10.37 1.59 8.20
N ARG A 83 -9.88 2.47 9.07
CA ARG A 83 -10.03 3.91 8.91
C ARG A 83 -8.81 4.45 8.18
N CYS A 84 -9.05 5.18 7.10
CA CYS A 84 -8.00 5.81 6.29
C CYS A 84 -8.30 7.30 6.15
N ARG A 85 -7.27 8.12 5.95
CA ARG A 85 -7.41 9.54 5.62
C ARG A 85 -6.30 9.96 4.68
N THR A 86 -6.54 11.03 3.93
CA THR A 86 -5.56 11.62 3.03
C THR A 86 -5.08 12.94 3.61
N ILE A 87 -3.77 13.16 3.59
CA ILE A 87 -3.17 14.47 3.89
C ILE A 87 -2.46 14.91 2.61
N LYS A 88 -2.85 16.06 2.08
CA LYS A 88 -2.24 16.65 0.87
C LYS A 88 -1.32 17.77 1.31
N ALA A 89 -0.02 17.60 1.12
CA ALA A 89 0.99 18.62 1.37
C ALA A 89 1.49 19.15 0.01
N GLY A 90 1.48 20.48 -0.13
CA GLY A 90 1.92 21.20 -1.33
C GLY A 90 0.97 21.14 -2.53
N GLY A 91 1.35 21.88 -3.58
CA GLY A 91 0.60 22.01 -4.83
C GLY A 91 -0.42 23.14 -4.80
N SER A 92 -1.67 22.87 -5.20
CA SER A 92 -2.71 23.90 -5.32
C SER A 92 -3.08 24.60 -4.00
N LEU A 93 -2.95 23.88 -2.88
CA LEU A 93 -3.14 24.41 -1.54
C LEU A 93 -1.94 23.97 -0.69
N PRO A 94 -1.47 24.80 0.27
CA PRO A 94 -0.31 24.46 1.09
C PRO A 94 -0.48 23.13 1.84
N LEU A 95 -1.61 22.95 2.52
CA LEU A 95 -1.92 21.77 3.30
C LEU A 95 -3.44 21.56 3.31
N VAL A 96 -3.87 20.31 3.19
CA VAL A 96 -5.26 19.89 3.42
C VAL A 96 -5.25 18.56 4.15
N ILE A 97 -5.88 18.51 5.34
CA ILE A 97 -6.08 17.28 6.09
C ILE A 97 -7.53 16.85 5.98
N TYR A 98 -7.78 15.75 5.25
CA TYR A 98 -9.13 15.20 5.21
C TYR A 98 -9.48 14.42 6.48
N GLY A 99 -10.79 14.34 6.74
CA GLY A 99 -11.37 13.46 7.75
C GLY A 99 -11.17 11.97 7.45
N TRP A 100 -11.72 11.14 8.32
CA TRP A 100 -11.62 9.70 8.22
C TRP A 100 -12.64 9.12 7.23
N PHE A 101 -12.16 8.12 6.49
CA PHE A 101 -12.93 7.32 5.55
C PHE A 101 -12.83 5.84 5.91
N LYS A 102 -13.82 5.07 5.50
CA LYS A 102 -13.79 3.61 5.49
C LYS A 102 -12.94 3.13 4.32
N CYS A 103 -11.97 2.29 4.63
CA CYS A 103 -11.16 1.55 3.66
C CYS A 103 -11.24 0.05 3.94
N LYS A 104 -10.98 -0.76 2.93
CA LYS A 104 -10.79 -2.20 3.04
C LYS A 104 -9.45 -2.56 2.42
N VAL A 105 -8.72 -3.45 3.08
CA VAL A 105 -7.53 -4.10 2.52
C VAL A 105 -7.86 -5.56 2.33
N THR A 106 -7.57 -6.08 1.14
CA THR A 106 -7.78 -7.50 0.77
C THR A 106 -6.49 -8.06 0.20
N ASP A 107 -6.32 -9.37 0.27
CA ASP A 107 -5.25 -10.09 -0.44
C ASP A 107 -5.90 -11.14 -1.35
N ASP A 108 -5.57 -11.10 -2.65
CA ASP A 108 -6.03 -12.05 -3.66
C ASP A 108 -4.94 -13.08 -4.04
N GLY A 109 -3.85 -13.15 -3.26
CA GLY A 109 -2.67 -13.95 -3.55
C GLY A 109 -1.63 -13.23 -4.40
N SER A 110 -1.94 -12.04 -4.92
CA SER A 110 -1.00 -11.17 -5.65
C SER A 110 -0.53 -9.98 -4.81
N GLY A 111 -0.70 -10.04 -3.48
CA GLY A 111 -0.36 -8.99 -2.54
C GLY A 111 -1.55 -8.10 -2.17
N TRP A 112 -1.32 -7.19 -1.22
CA TRP A 112 -2.40 -6.39 -0.66
C TRP A 112 -2.97 -5.37 -1.65
N ARG A 113 -4.30 -5.24 -1.60
CA ARG A 113 -5.07 -4.26 -2.37
C ARG A 113 -5.85 -3.35 -1.42
N LEU A 114 -5.64 -2.04 -1.56
CA LEU A 114 -6.40 -1.01 -0.86
C LEU A 114 -7.62 -0.62 -1.69
N GLU A 115 -8.77 -0.47 -1.03
CA GLU A 115 -9.96 0.15 -1.57
C GLU A 115 -10.57 1.13 -0.57
N LYS A 116 -10.76 2.39 -0.98
CA LYS A 116 -11.54 3.37 -0.22
C LYS A 116 -13.03 3.21 -0.54
N ILE A 117 -13.79 2.75 0.45
CA ILE A 117 -15.22 2.39 0.31
C ILE A 117 -16.18 3.47 0.84
N SER A 118 -15.71 4.70 1.08
CA SER A 118 -16.55 5.85 1.43
C SER A 118 -16.02 7.17 0.83
N GLY A 119 -16.83 8.24 0.86
CA GLY A 119 -16.47 9.55 0.29
C GLY A 119 -16.67 9.64 -1.23
N SER A 120 -16.29 10.77 -1.83
CA SER A 120 -16.45 11.04 -3.27
C SER A 120 -15.37 10.36 -4.12
N GLN A 121 -14.11 10.54 -3.74
CA GLN A 121 -12.97 9.91 -4.41
C GLN A 121 -12.76 8.51 -3.85
N ARG A 122 -12.78 7.49 -4.73
CA ARG A 122 -12.73 6.05 -4.39
C ARG A 122 -11.43 5.41 -4.88
N THR A 123 -10.30 5.91 -4.39
CA THR A 123 -8.98 5.39 -4.74
C THR A 123 -8.90 3.89 -4.44
N LYS A 124 -8.37 3.14 -5.41
CA LYS A 124 -8.09 1.71 -5.32
C LYS A 124 -6.74 1.41 -5.96
N GLY A 125 -5.99 0.48 -5.39
CA GLY A 125 -4.66 0.14 -5.89
C GLY A 125 -4.04 -1.01 -5.13
N ARG A 126 -2.97 -1.58 -5.68
CA ARG A 126 -2.15 -2.57 -4.99
C ARG A 126 -1.01 -1.89 -4.26
N PHE A 127 -0.64 -2.43 -3.11
CA PHE A 127 0.63 -2.13 -2.48
C PHE A 127 1.73 -2.82 -3.27
N PHE A 128 2.85 -2.14 -3.40
CA PHE A 128 4.05 -2.64 -4.02
C PHE A 128 5.21 -2.34 -3.09
N ASP A 129 6.03 -3.35 -2.82
CA ASP A 129 7.27 -3.22 -2.09
C ASP A 129 8.37 -2.91 -3.10
N ASP A 130 8.97 -1.72 -3.00
CA ASP A 130 10.07 -1.29 -3.87
C ASP A 130 11.43 -1.88 -3.45
N GLY A 131 11.46 -2.65 -2.35
CA GLY A 131 12.66 -3.31 -1.86
C GLY A 131 13.66 -2.36 -1.19
N GLU A 132 13.31 -1.09 -0.99
CA GLU A 132 14.12 -0.18 -0.18
C GLU A 132 13.96 -0.54 1.30
N LYS A 133 15.07 -0.94 1.94
CA LYS A 133 15.15 -1.25 3.38
C LYS A 133 15.69 -0.07 4.17
#